data_AF-A0A483GC67-F1
#
_entry.id   AF-A0A483GC67-F1
#
_cell.length_a   1.000
_cell.length_b   1.000
_cell.length_c   1.000
_cell.angle_alpha   90.00
_cell.angle_beta   90.00
_cell.angle_gamma   90.00
#
_symmetry.space_group_name_H-M   'P 1'
#
loop_
_entity.id
_entity.type
_entity.pdbx_description
1 polymer ?
#
loop_
_entity_poly.entity_id
_entity_poly.type
_entity_poly.pdbx_seq_one_letter_code
_entity_poly.pdbx_strand_id
1 'polypeptide(L)'
;MIFRDKIKDYTSDVLVRSESLLVQTESVKTAAKSHVNIGDSPCTNENILHLRVVVWPYPLIKDVGYIIKGELACSALWGSLRPTLSLEHFDKKWPSREGVWLFGIKLMDDISVNGYISEGIMVTLSPFVFRRFETDMYSKNFSAVVGNSKHDRHYFNIGPDAPLLDRHDSVPLRFRVFRACSLHYDLCVAGGGYFTGIFSEHWSIQMLLVTVSLLSGIMIYIIIMNRAELNSSLSARFVKALKNEALSLVYQPIYRIEDGQICGFEALLRWKDERLGNISPDVFIPLSEREGLQEDVTLFVIDHAIREFIHTAIQNEIFLSVNINPSD
;
A
#
# COMPACT_ATOMS: atom_id res chain seq x y z
N MET A 1 -1.41 4.48 7.41
CA MET A 1 -1.03 5.45 8.47
C MET A 1 0.43 5.28 8.84
N ILE A 2 0.84 4.11 9.34
CA ILE A 2 2.19 3.81 9.86
C ILE A 2 3.36 4.27 8.96
N PHE A 3 3.36 4.00 7.65
CA PHE A 3 4.47 4.42 6.78
C PHE A 3 4.61 5.94 6.67
N ARG A 4 3.48 6.65 6.54
CA ARG A 4 3.42 8.10 6.41
C ARG A 4 3.98 8.77 7.67
N ASP A 5 3.67 8.21 8.84
CA ASP A 5 4.19 8.73 10.10
C ASP A 5 5.70 8.45 10.21
N LYS A 6 6.15 7.23 9.87
CA LYS A 6 7.58 6.87 9.88
C LYS A 6 8.47 7.75 8.99
N ILE A 7 8.02 8.07 7.77
CA ILE A 7 8.79 8.92 6.86
C ILE A 7 8.78 10.38 7.32
N LYS A 8 7.67 10.84 7.92
CA LYS A 8 7.58 12.17 8.54
C LYS A 8 8.54 12.28 9.72
N ASP A 9 8.59 11.27 10.57
CA ASP A 9 9.51 11.22 11.72
C ASP A 9 10.96 11.20 11.24
N TYR A 10 11.30 10.34 10.27
CA TYR A 10 12.62 10.30 9.64
C TYR A 10 13.04 11.67 9.08
N THR A 11 12.15 12.33 8.33
CA THR A 11 12.42 13.66 7.75
C THR A 11 12.67 14.70 8.85
N SER A 12 11.91 14.61 9.95
CA SER A 12 12.05 15.52 11.09
C SER A 12 13.35 15.27 11.86
N ASP A 13 13.75 14.01 12.06
CA ASP A 13 15.01 13.64 12.71
C ASP A 13 16.23 14.12 11.91
N VAL A 14 16.17 14.03 10.57
CA VAL A 14 17.22 14.57 9.69
C VAL A 14 17.30 16.09 9.81
N LEU A 15 16.17 16.79 9.92
CA LEU A 15 16.14 18.24 10.15
C LEU A 15 16.79 18.58 11.50
N VAL A 16 16.40 17.90 12.59
CA VAL A 16 16.99 18.12 13.93
C VAL A 16 18.49 17.87 13.92
N ARG A 17 18.98 16.84 13.20
CA ARG A 17 20.42 16.60 13.05
C ARG A 17 21.10 17.75 12.31
N SER A 18 20.47 18.25 11.25
CA SER A 18 20.99 19.36 10.44
C SER A 18 21.04 20.66 11.23
N GLU A 19 20.05 20.96 12.06
CA GLU A 19 20.08 22.09 12.98
C GLU A 19 21.19 21.95 14.04
N SER A 20 21.34 20.75 14.61
CA SER A 20 22.42 20.48 15.56
C SER A 20 23.81 20.70 14.93
N LEU A 21 24.00 20.32 13.67
CA LEU A 21 25.23 20.56 12.92
C LEU A 21 25.53 22.07 12.81
N LEU A 22 24.54 22.89 12.50
CA LEU A 22 24.69 24.35 12.42
C LEU A 22 25.09 24.93 13.77
N VAL A 23 24.38 24.56 14.84
CA VAL A 23 24.66 25.03 16.20
C VAL A 23 26.08 24.66 16.64
N GLN A 24 26.52 23.41 16.41
CA GLN A 24 27.88 22.99 16.76
C GLN A 24 28.94 23.72 15.94
N THR A 25 28.68 23.94 14.64
CA THR A 25 29.58 24.70 13.76
C THR A 25 29.81 26.11 14.28
N GLU A 26 28.71 26.81 14.62
CA GLU A 26 28.77 28.18 15.17
C GLU A 26 29.43 28.24 16.55
N SER A 27 29.17 27.25 17.41
CA SER A 27 29.79 27.15 18.74
C SER A 27 31.30 26.93 18.63
N VAL A 28 31.75 26.00 17.78
CA VAL A 28 33.17 25.73 17.53
C VAL A 28 33.85 26.94 16.91
N LYS A 29 33.22 27.59 15.92
CA LYS A 29 33.75 28.81 15.29
C LYS A 29 34.02 29.89 16.33
N THR A 30 33.01 30.20 17.13
CA THR A 30 33.07 31.27 18.14
C THR A 30 34.13 30.97 19.20
N ALA A 31 34.20 29.72 19.67
CA ALA A 31 35.20 29.30 20.64
C ALA A 31 36.61 29.29 20.05
N ALA A 32 36.80 28.84 18.80
CA ALA A 32 38.11 28.86 18.14
C ALA A 32 38.65 30.30 17.99
N LYS A 33 37.76 31.26 17.68
CA LYS A 33 38.14 32.67 17.50
C LYS A 33 38.60 33.37 18.79
N SER A 34 38.05 32.99 19.94
CA SER A 34 38.26 33.73 21.21
C SER A 34 39.69 33.69 21.75
N HIS A 35 40.53 32.77 21.26
CA HIS A 35 41.89 32.55 21.76
C HIS A 35 42.99 33.10 20.82
N VAL A 36 42.62 33.67 19.66
CA VAL A 36 43.59 34.26 18.73
C VAL A 36 43.74 35.75 19.01
N ASN A 37 44.93 36.17 19.48
CA ASN A 37 45.29 37.58 19.60
C ASN A 37 45.58 38.18 18.21
N ILE A 38 45.04 39.39 17.98
CA ILE A 38 45.21 40.16 16.74
C ILE A 38 46.66 40.65 16.67
N GLY A 39 47.57 39.84 16.11
CA GLY A 39 48.97 40.22 15.91
C GLY A 39 49.95 39.05 15.78
N ASP A 40 49.64 37.89 16.35
CA ASP A 40 50.51 36.70 16.34
C ASP A 40 50.17 35.71 15.22
N SER A 41 51.15 34.90 14.80
CA SER A 41 50.90 33.78 13.89
C SER A 41 49.87 32.83 14.52
N PRO A 42 48.70 32.59 13.92
CA PRO A 42 47.62 31.83 14.56
C PRO A 42 47.96 30.35 14.77
N CYS A 43 49.01 29.84 14.09
CA CYS A 43 49.45 28.46 14.15
C CYS A 43 50.56 28.19 15.17
N THR A 44 50.39 28.66 16.41
CA THR A 44 51.25 28.26 17.54
C THR A 44 50.81 26.90 18.10
N ASN A 45 51.73 26.22 18.81
CA ASN A 45 51.39 24.97 19.49
C ASN A 45 50.28 25.15 20.54
N GLU A 46 50.26 26.30 21.22
CA GLU A 46 49.21 26.66 22.19
C GLU A 46 47.84 26.79 21.53
N ASN A 47 47.76 27.52 20.41
CA ASN A 47 46.51 27.68 19.67
C ASN A 47 46.01 26.34 19.10
N ILE A 48 46.90 25.48 18.58
CA ILE A 48 46.52 24.15 18.10
C ILE A 48 46.00 23.27 19.25
N LEU A 49 46.63 23.33 20.42
CA LEU A 49 46.14 22.63 21.61
C LEU A 49 44.76 23.16 22.04
N HIS A 50 44.55 24.47 22.01
CA HIS A 50 43.25 25.08 22.27
C HIS A 50 42.19 24.58 21.28
N LEU A 51 42.49 24.53 19.97
CA LEU A 51 41.56 24.01 18.97
C LEU A 51 41.16 22.55 19.24
N ARG A 52 42.09 21.71 19.73
CA ARG A 52 41.78 20.32 20.13
C ARG A 52 40.79 20.26 21.28
N VAL A 53 40.94 21.13 22.29
CA VAL A 53 40.00 21.24 23.40
C VAL A 53 38.64 21.73 22.92
N VAL A 54 38.62 22.72 22.03
CA VAL A 54 37.38 23.30 21.48
C VAL A 54 36.56 22.27 20.71
N VAL A 55 37.18 21.43 19.86
CA VAL A 55 36.44 20.46 19.03
C VAL A 55 35.99 19.22 19.81
N TRP A 56 36.70 18.85 20.87
CA TRP A 56 36.48 17.60 21.61
C TRP A 56 35.01 17.28 21.98
N PRO A 57 34.18 18.21 22.49
CA PRO A 57 32.81 17.90 22.89
C PRO A 57 31.81 17.83 21.72
N TYR A 58 32.22 18.15 20.49
CA TYR A 58 31.31 18.32 19.35
C TYR A 58 31.42 17.14 18.36
N PRO A 59 30.54 16.12 18.47
CA PRO A 59 30.68 14.87 17.70
C PRO A 59 30.42 15.02 16.20
N LEU A 60 29.78 16.12 15.78
CA LEU A 60 29.48 16.38 14.37
C LEU A 60 30.62 17.12 13.65
N ILE A 61 31.59 17.61 14.41
CA ILE A 61 32.74 18.34 13.90
C ILE A 61 33.95 17.42 13.96
N LYS A 62 34.65 17.28 12.83
CA LYS A 62 35.82 16.41 12.73
C LYS A 62 37.12 17.12 13.03
N ASP A 63 37.21 18.38 12.62
CA ASP A 63 38.41 19.19 12.74
C ASP A 63 38.05 20.68 12.70
N VAL A 64 38.94 21.53 13.20
CA VAL A 64 38.87 22.99 13.08
C VAL A 64 40.27 23.51 12.79
N GLY A 65 40.38 24.55 11.98
CA GLY A 65 41.68 25.12 11.64
C GLY A 65 41.64 26.59 11.28
N TYR A 66 42.81 27.20 11.25
CA TYR A 66 43.00 28.59 10.88
C TYR A 66 43.41 28.71 9.41
N ILE A 67 42.84 29.70 8.75
CA ILE A 67 43.10 30.06 7.36
C ILE A 67 43.96 31.32 7.35
N ILE A 68 45.07 31.28 6.61
CA ILE A 68 45.95 32.42 6.38
C ILE A 68 46.06 32.61 4.87
N LYS A 69 45.76 33.82 4.38
CA LYS A 69 45.82 34.15 2.94
C LYS A 69 45.03 33.18 2.03
N GLY A 70 43.87 32.70 2.51
CA GLY A 70 43.02 31.80 1.73
C GLY A 70 43.43 30.32 1.76
N GLU A 71 44.47 29.97 2.52
CA GLU A 71 44.96 28.60 2.65
C GLU A 71 44.82 28.09 4.09
N LEU A 72 44.46 26.82 4.26
CA LEU A 72 44.43 26.18 5.57
C LEU A 72 45.87 26.02 6.07
N ALA A 73 46.22 26.80 7.10
CA ALA A 73 47.58 26.89 7.61
C ALA A 73 47.86 25.88 8.73
N CYS A 74 46.86 25.62 9.57
CA CYS A 74 46.94 24.61 10.63
C CYS A 74 45.56 24.19 11.10
N SER A 75 45.47 23.01 11.71
CA SER A 75 44.25 22.49 12.31
C SER A 75 44.48 21.71 13.61
N ALA A 76 43.40 21.44 14.35
CA ALA A 76 43.43 20.66 15.57
C ALA A 76 43.97 19.24 15.32
N LEU A 77 43.50 18.61 14.24
CA LEU A 77 43.84 17.23 13.89
C LEU A 77 45.23 17.10 13.26
N TRP A 78 45.57 17.98 12.32
CA TRP A 78 46.77 17.86 11.49
C TRP A 78 47.95 18.73 11.96
N GLY A 79 47.74 19.60 12.94
CA GLY A 79 48.78 20.53 13.41
C GLY A 79 49.11 21.58 12.35
N SER A 80 50.37 22.00 12.26
CA SER A 80 50.83 22.95 11.22
C SER A 80 51.00 22.24 9.88
N LEU A 81 50.27 22.69 8.86
CA LEU A 81 50.32 22.13 7.51
C LEU A 81 51.46 22.79 6.72
N ARG A 82 52.36 21.96 6.18
CA ARG A 82 53.46 22.38 5.29
C ARG A 82 53.59 21.33 4.16
N PRO A 83 53.15 21.62 2.92
CA PRO A 83 52.58 22.88 2.44
C PRO A 83 51.17 23.16 2.98
N THR A 84 50.78 24.43 2.95
CA THR A 84 49.42 24.89 3.25
C THR A 84 48.45 24.41 2.17
N LEU A 85 47.21 24.12 2.56
CA LEU A 85 46.20 23.62 1.61
C LEU A 85 45.41 24.79 1.01
N SER A 86 45.54 24.99 -0.31
CA SER A 86 44.78 26.02 -1.03
C SER A 86 43.28 25.69 -1.08
N LEU A 87 42.45 26.66 -0.71
CA LEU A 87 40.99 26.55 -0.69
C LEU A 87 40.31 27.23 -1.89
N GLU A 88 41.09 27.69 -2.87
CA GLU A 88 40.58 28.50 -3.98
C GLU A 88 39.91 27.67 -5.08
N HIS A 89 40.36 26.44 -5.32
CA HIS A 89 39.99 25.57 -6.46
C HIS A 89 38.64 24.83 -6.34
N PHE A 90 37.72 25.28 -5.47
CA PHE A 90 36.47 24.57 -5.21
C PHE A 90 35.26 25.23 -5.86
N ASP A 91 34.58 24.52 -6.77
CA ASP A 91 33.45 25.06 -7.55
C ASP A 91 32.13 25.14 -6.77
N LYS A 92 31.95 24.30 -5.74
CA LYS A 92 30.72 24.29 -4.91
C LYS A 92 30.92 25.13 -3.65
N LYS A 93 30.80 26.45 -3.80
CA LYS A 93 30.80 27.41 -2.70
C LYS A 93 29.38 27.89 -2.41
N TRP A 94 29.02 27.88 -1.13
CA TRP A 94 27.75 28.41 -0.67
C TRP A 94 27.94 29.63 0.23
N PRO A 95 27.58 30.84 -0.19
CA PRO A 95 27.59 31.98 0.71
C PRO A 95 26.44 31.89 1.72
N SER A 96 26.78 31.84 3.00
CA SER A 96 25.92 32.13 4.15
C SER A 96 26.04 33.61 4.54
N ARG A 97 25.20 34.10 5.46
CA ARG A 97 25.28 35.48 5.96
C ARG A 97 26.63 35.81 6.61
N GLU A 98 27.26 34.82 7.24
CA GLU A 98 28.48 35.02 8.04
C GLU A 98 29.71 34.29 7.47
N GLY A 99 29.56 33.47 6.43
CA GLY A 99 30.64 32.62 5.95
C GLY A 99 30.27 31.85 4.69
N VAL A 100 31.03 30.81 4.36
CA VAL A 100 30.87 30.02 3.14
C VAL A 100 30.92 28.53 3.45
N TRP A 101 29.89 27.77 3.07
CA TRP A 101 29.97 26.30 3.08
C TRP A 101 30.69 25.80 1.83
N LEU A 102 31.55 24.83 2.04
CA LEU A 102 32.34 24.17 1.01
C LEU A 102 32.10 22.67 1.09
N PHE A 103 31.83 22.06 -0.06
CA PHE A 103 31.55 20.63 -0.15
C PHE A 103 32.54 19.93 -1.07
N GLY A 104 33.06 18.78 -0.64
CA GLY A 104 33.99 17.97 -1.44
C GLY A 104 35.43 18.49 -1.50
N ILE A 105 35.91 19.17 -0.45
CA ILE A 105 37.30 19.63 -0.34
C ILE A 105 38.22 18.40 -0.27
N LYS A 106 39.11 18.21 -1.24
CA LYS A 106 40.16 17.19 -1.13
C LYS A 106 41.25 17.70 -0.19
N LEU A 107 41.31 17.13 1.01
CA LEU A 107 42.35 17.44 2.00
C LEU A 107 43.65 16.67 1.70
N MET A 108 43.51 15.44 1.20
CA MET A 108 44.56 14.53 0.74
C MET A 108 44.00 13.71 -0.45
N ASP A 109 44.85 12.94 -1.15
CA ASP A 109 44.46 12.19 -2.35
C ASP A 109 43.19 11.32 -2.14
N ASP A 110 43.00 10.76 -0.94
CA ASP A 110 41.89 9.87 -0.60
C ASP A 110 40.82 10.47 0.33
N ILE A 111 40.99 11.72 0.80
CA ILE A 111 40.11 12.29 1.83
C ILE A 111 39.40 13.54 1.30
N SER A 112 38.08 13.41 1.06
CA SER A 112 37.20 14.54 0.81
C SER A 112 36.45 14.96 2.06
N VAL A 113 36.47 16.25 2.39
CA VAL A 113 35.79 16.83 3.55
C VAL A 113 34.78 17.89 3.14
N ASN A 114 33.75 18.05 3.96
CA ASN A 114 32.83 19.17 3.89
C ASN A 114 33.14 20.11 5.04
N GLY A 115 32.96 21.41 4.86
CA GLY A 115 33.33 22.38 5.87
C GLY A 115 32.65 23.72 5.71
N TYR A 116 32.78 24.54 6.75
CA TYR A 116 32.31 25.91 6.79
C TYR A 116 33.48 26.83 7.05
N ILE A 117 33.62 27.88 6.25
CA ILE A 117 34.66 28.90 6.37
C ILE A 117 34.03 30.21 6.79
N SER A 118 34.54 30.81 7.85
CA SER A 118 34.07 32.11 8.33
C SER A 118 35.19 32.77 9.10
N GLU A 119 35.45 34.06 8.82
CA GLU A 119 36.38 34.88 9.60
C GLU A 119 37.79 34.27 9.81
N GLY A 120 38.34 33.62 8.79
CA GLY A 120 39.67 33.00 8.87
C GLY A 120 39.71 31.67 9.63
N ILE A 121 38.55 31.07 9.93
CA ILE A 121 38.43 29.75 10.56
C ILE A 121 37.73 28.80 9.59
N MET A 122 38.25 27.58 9.50
CA MET A 122 37.62 26.46 8.81
C MET A 122 37.11 25.45 9.84
N VAL A 123 35.81 25.19 9.85
CA VAL A 123 35.20 24.11 10.61
C VAL A 123 34.95 22.95 9.66
N THR A 124 35.58 21.81 9.92
CA THR A 124 35.45 20.60 9.09
C THR A 124 34.42 19.66 9.70
N LEU A 125 33.45 19.25 8.90
CA LEU A 125 32.34 18.42 9.34
C LEU A 125 32.75 16.94 9.37
N SER A 126 32.12 16.17 10.26
CA SER A 126 32.30 14.73 10.30
C SER A 126 31.69 14.06 9.06
N PRO A 127 32.39 13.11 8.42
CA PRO A 127 31.79 12.30 7.35
C PRO A 127 30.66 11.40 7.89
N PHE A 128 30.49 11.32 9.22
CA PHE A 128 29.50 10.46 9.87
C PHE A 128 28.28 11.23 10.39
N VAL A 129 28.14 12.53 10.09
CA VAL A 129 27.00 13.37 10.55
C VAL A 129 25.65 12.69 10.26
N PHE A 130 25.50 12.12 9.07
CA PHE A 130 24.26 11.47 8.61
C PHE A 130 24.32 9.94 8.51
N ARG A 131 25.41 9.30 8.96
CA ARG A 131 25.61 7.83 8.85
C ARG A 131 24.45 7.01 9.42
N ARG A 132 23.84 7.46 10.52
CA ARG A 132 22.64 6.79 11.10
C ARG A 132 21.47 6.76 10.11
N PHE A 133 21.26 7.84 9.37
CA PHE A 133 20.16 7.94 8.41
C PHE A 133 20.45 7.16 7.12
N GLU A 134 21.72 7.00 6.77
CA GLU A 134 22.16 6.06 5.71
C GLU A 134 21.93 4.60 6.09
N THR A 135 21.97 4.22 7.37
CA THR A 135 21.60 2.86 7.79
C THR A 135 20.08 2.63 7.76
N ASP A 136 19.29 3.65 8.09
CA ASP A 136 17.82 3.60 7.96
C ASP A 136 17.39 3.45 6.50
N MET A 137 18.17 3.96 5.54
CA MET A 137 17.96 3.76 4.10
C MET A 137 17.92 2.27 3.72
N TYR A 138 18.91 1.47 4.15
CA TYR A 138 18.97 0.03 3.79
C TYR A 138 17.85 -0.81 4.41
N SER A 139 17.31 -0.37 5.55
CA SER A 139 16.25 -1.11 6.25
C SER A 139 14.84 -0.64 5.91
N LYS A 140 14.66 0.63 5.50
CA LYS A 140 13.34 1.25 5.33
C LYS A 140 13.11 1.87 3.95
N ASN A 141 14.11 1.86 3.05
CA ASN A 141 14.07 2.50 1.72
C ASN A 141 13.69 3.99 1.79
N PHE A 142 14.29 4.71 2.73
CA PHE A 142 14.14 6.15 2.87
C PHE A 142 15.39 6.87 2.39
N SER A 143 15.17 7.98 1.68
CA SER A 143 16.20 8.94 1.27
C SER A 143 15.79 10.34 1.75
N ALA A 144 16.76 11.23 1.90
CA ALA A 144 16.51 12.63 2.26
C ALA A 144 17.47 13.57 1.55
N VAL A 145 17.01 14.79 1.31
CA VAL A 145 17.81 15.90 0.81
C VAL A 145 17.67 17.05 1.79
N VAL A 146 18.81 17.56 2.26
CA VAL A 146 18.90 18.74 3.11
C VAL A 146 19.24 19.92 2.21
N GLY A 147 18.43 20.97 2.25
CA GLY A 147 18.62 22.18 1.44
C GLY A 147 18.14 23.43 2.17
N ASN A 148 18.05 24.55 1.45
CA ASN A 148 17.49 25.78 2.00
C ASN A 148 15.95 25.73 2.07
N SER A 149 15.31 26.76 2.66
CA SER A 149 13.85 26.79 2.82
C SER A 149 13.08 26.79 1.49
N LYS A 150 13.67 27.32 0.41
CA LYS A 150 13.09 27.27 -0.95
C LYS A 150 13.32 25.94 -1.66
N HIS A 151 14.25 25.14 -1.17
CA HIS A 151 14.68 23.87 -1.75
C HIS A 151 15.20 23.98 -3.19
N ASP A 152 15.63 25.16 -3.63
CA ASP A 152 16.32 25.40 -4.92
C ASP A 152 17.80 25.03 -4.87
N ARG A 153 18.26 24.63 -3.68
CA ARG A 153 19.65 24.54 -3.33
C ARG A 153 19.86 23.48 -2.25
N HIS A 154 20.71 22.48 -2.52
CA HIS A 154 20.91 21.30 -1.66
C HIS A 154 22.32 21.21 -1.11
N TYR A 155 22.41 20.88 0.18
CA TYR A 155 23.64 20.78 0.96
C TYR A 155 24.10 19.34 1.16
N PHE A 156 23.16 18.44 1.50
CA PHE A 156 23.45 17.05 1.78
C PHE A 156 22.41 16.13 1.13
N ASN A 157 22.91 15.12 0.44
CA ASN A 157 22.11 14.07 -0.17
C ASN A 157 22.30 12.79 0.62
N ILE A 158 21.20 12.22 1.11
CA ILE A 158 21.16 11.01 1.91
C ILE A 158 20.38 9.96 1.11
N GLY A 159 21.10 8.96 0.64
CA GLY A 159 20.54 7.83 -0.09
C GLY A 159 20.37 8.00 -1.61
N PRO A 160 20.04 6.90 -2.33
CA PRO A 160 20.06 6.82 -3.78
C PRO A 160 18.91 7.58 -4.44
N ASP A 161 17.80 7.80 -3.72
CA ASP A 161 16.62 8.49 -4.26
C ASP A 161 16.68 10.01 -4.05
N ALA A 162 17.81 10.54 -3.56
CA ALA A 162 18.03 11.98 -3.44
C ALA A 162 17.74 12.77 -4.74
N PRO A 163 18.08 12.27 -5.95
CA PRO A 163 17.72 12.96 -7.20
C PRO A 163 16.21 13.08 -7.46
N LEU A 164 15.39 12.16 -6.92
CA LEU A 164 13.92 12.23 -7.01
C LEU A 164 13.33 13.29 -6.08
N LEU A 165 14.07 13.65 -5.03
CA LEU A 165 13.71 14.67 -4.05
C LEU A 165 14.23 16.06 -4.45
N ASP A 166 15.30 16.09 -5.23
CA ASP A 166 15.90 17.26 -5.86
C ASP A 166 14.96 17.84 -6.95
N ARG A 167 14.41 16.98 -7.81
CA ARG A 167 13.48 17.41 -8.86
C ARG A 167 12.13 17.82 -8.26
N HIS A 168 11.69 19.05 -8.57
CA HIS A 168 10.33 19.52 -8.32
C HIS A 168 9.26 18.85 -9.23
N ASP A 169 9.66 17.88 -10.05
CA ASP A 169 8.82 17.19 -11.01
C ASP A 169 8.03 16.02 -10.41
N SER A 170 7.14 15.45 -11.24
CA SER A 170 6.28 14.32 -10.91
C SER A 170 7.08 13.12 -10.35
N VAL A 171 6.94 12.89 -9.04
CA VAL A 171 7.44 11.68 -8.39
C VAL A 171 6.57 10.46 -8.75
N PRO A 172 7.12 9.24 -8.76
CA PRO A 172 6.33 8.03 -9.01
C PRO A 172 5.14 7.92 -8.05
N LEU A 173 4.01 7.37 -8.52
CA LEU A 173 2.78 7.26 -7.71
C LEU A 173 2.97 6.53 -6.36
N ARG A 174 3.93 5.60 -6.31
CA ARG A 174 4.28 4.83 -5.10
C ARG A 174 5.30 5.53 -4.19
N PHE A 175 5.93 6.61 -4.67
CA PHE A 175 6.86 7.40 -3.89
C PHE A 175 6.08 8.47 -3.11
N ARG A 176 6.48 8.70 -1.86
CA ARG A 176 5.88 9.73 -1.01
C ARG A 176 6.98 10.65 -0.53
N VAL A 177 6.70 11.95 -0.61
CA VAL A 177 7.63 13.01 -0.19
C VAL A 177 7.03 13.76 0.99
N PHE A 178 7.87 14.03 1.98
CA PHE A 178 7.56 14.88 3.12
C PHE A 178 8.61 15.97 3.24
N ARG A 179 8.18 17.16 3.66
CA ARG A 179 9.07 18.29 3.88
C ARG A 179 8.96 18.75 5.32
N ALA A 180 10.10 18.97 5.96
CA ALA A 180 10.21 19.56 7.28
C ALA A 180 11.20 20.72 7.21
N CYS A 181 10.76 21.93 7.55
CA CYS A 181 11.61 23.12 7.50
C CYS A 181 11.82 23.69 8.90
N SER A 182 13.00 24.28 9.13
CA SER A 182 13.31 25.00 10.36
C SER A 182 12.55 26.32 10.43
N LEU A 183 12.23 26.76 11.64
CA LEU A 183 11.71 28.11 11.91
C LEU A 183 12.82 29.12 12.21
N HIS A 184 14.03 28.66 12.51
CA HIS A 184 15.15 29.50 12.97
C HIS A 184 16.23 29.66 11.90
N TYR A 185 16.37 28.70 10.99
CA TYR A 185 17.42 28.68 9.96
C TYR A 185 16.81 28.58 8.56
N ASP A 186 17.52 29.10 7.54
CA ASP A 186 17.18 28.89 6.12
C ASP A 186 17.54 27.45 5.69
N LEU A 187 16.77 26.50 6.25
CA LEU A 187 17.03 25.08 6.21
C LEU A 187 15.71 24.31 6.06
N CYS A 188 15.65 23.42 5.10
CA CYS A 188 14.55 22.49 4.93
C CYS A 188 15.04 21.13 4.45
N VAL A 189 14.36 20.08 4.90
CA VAL A 189 14.65 18.70 4.53
C VAL A 189 13.47 18.15 3.77
N ALA A 190 13.73 17.58 2.59
CA ALA A 190 12.78 16.75 1.87
C ALA A 190 13.16 15.27 2.07
N GLY A 191 12.30 14.49 2.71
CA GLY A 191 12.44 13.05 2.86
C GLY A 191 11.49 12.30 1.93
N GLY A 192 11.94 11.17 1.39
CA GLY A 192 11.25 10.39 0.38
C GLY A 192 11.43 8.89 0.55
N GLY A 193 10.44 8.12 0.12
CA GLY A 193 10.55 6.66 0.10
C GLY A 193 9.39 5.98 -0.62
N TYR A 194 9.64 4.74 -1.03
CA TYR A 194 8.62 3.90 -1.65
C TYR A 194 7.72 3.29 -0.59
N PHE A 195 6.42 3.54 -0.69
CA PHE A 195 5.44 2.87 0.16
C PHE A 195 5.41 1.38 -0.16
N THR A 196 5.93 0.56 0.76
CA THR A 196 5.83 -0.90 0.69
C THR A 196 4.53 -1.36 1.36
N GLY A 197 3.55 -1.78 0.57
CA GLY A 197 2.29 -2.38 1.04
C GLY A 197 2.16 -3.81 0.55
N ILE A 198 1.00 -4.45 0.74
CA ILE A 198 0.72 -5.78 0.17
C ILE A 198 1.00 -5.84 -1.35
N PHE A 199 0.86 -4.72 -2.05
CA PHE A 199 1.12 -4.61 -3.49
C PHE A 199 2.61 -4.50 -3.89
N SER A 200 3.52 -4.37 -2.93
CA SER A 200 4.98 -4.46 -3.17
C SER A 200 5.56 -5.83 -2.85
N GLU A 201 4.77 -6.71 -2.24
CA GLU A 201 5.20 -8.10 -1.99
C GLU A 201 5.28 -8.89 -3.29
N HIS A 202 6.07 -9.97 -3.23
CA HIS A 202 6.27 -10.86 -4.37
C HIS A 202 4.92 -11.33 -4.95
N TRP A 203 4.85 -11.45 -6.28
CA TRP A 203 3.60 -11.75 -6.99
C TRP A 203 2.92 -13.04 -6.50
N SER A 204 3.69 -14.01 -6.02
CA SER A 204 3.17 -15.26 -5.43
C SER A 204 2.32 -15.05 -4.18
N ILE A 205 2.70 -14.12 -3.30
CA ILE A 205 1.94 -13.80 -2.08
C ILE A 205 0.61 -13.14 -2.45
N GLN A 206 0.62 -12.26 -3.46
CA GLN A 206 -0.60 -11.63 -3.94
C GLN A 206 -1.56 -12.65 -4.56
N MET A 207 -1.04 -13.57 -5.39
CA MET A 207 -1.84 -14.65 -5.96
C MET A 207 -2.42 -15.57 -4.88
N LEU A 208 -1.63 -15.90 -3.85
CA LEU A 208 -2.12 -16.68 -2.72
C LEU A 208 -3.29 -15.98 -1.99
N LEU A 209 -3.16 -14.68 -1.69
CA LEU A 209 -4.23 -13.92 -1.03
C LEU A 209 -5.52 -13.88 -1.86
N VAL A 210 -5.41 -13.70 -3.18
CA VAL A 210 -6.56 -13.71 -4.09
C VAL A 210 -7.21 -15.08 -4.14
N THR A 211 -6.44 -16.15 -4.25
CA THR A 211 -6.99 -17.53 -4.29
C THR A 211 -7.69 -17.89 -2.98
N VAL A 212 -7.10 -17.57 -1.82
CA VAL A 212 -7.74 -17.79 -0.51
C VAL A 212 -9.04 -16.99 -0.38
N SER A 213 -9.03 -15.72 -0.79
CA SER A 213 -10.22 -14.87 -0.77
C SER A 213 -11.33 -15.43 -1.66
N LEU A 214 -11.00 -15.88 -2.87
CA LEU A 214 -11.95 -16.48 -3.80
C LEU A 214 -12.54 -17.78 -3.26
N LEU A 215 -11.70 -18.70 -2.76
CA LEU A 215 -12.14 -19.97 -2.20
C LEU A 215 -13.04 -19.76 -0.97
N SER A 216 -12.68 -18.83 -0.08
CA SER A 216 -13.50 -18.50 1.09
C SER A 216 -14.85 -17.91 0.68
N GLY A 217 -14.89 -17.05 -0.34
CA GLY A 217 -16.12 -16.46 -0.87
C GLY A 217 -17.04 -17.50 -1.50
N ILE A 218 -16.50 -18.42 -2.30
CA ILE A 218 -17.25 -19.54 -2.89
C ILE A 218 -17.83 -20.43 -1.79
N MET A 219 -17.03 -20.76 -0.77
CA MET A 219 -17.49 -21.60 0.35
C MET A 219 -18.64 -20.92 1.12
N ILE A 220 -18.53 -19.63 1.41
CA ILE A 220 -19.60 -18.86 2.06
C ILE A 220 -20.87 -18.83 1.19
N TYR A 221 -20.72 -18.62 -0.12
CA TYR A 221 -21.85 -18.61 -1.06
C TYR A 221 -22.60 -19.94 -1.07
N ILE A 222 -21.89 -21.07 -1.19
CA ILE A 222 -22.50 -22.42 -1.17
C ILE A 222 -23.25 -22.65 0.15
N ILE A 223 -22.67 -22.26 1.29
CA ILE A 223 -23.32 -22.38 2.61
C ILE A 223 -24.63 -21.57 2.66
N ILE A 224 -24.62 -20.33 2.17
CA ILE A 224 -25.81 -19.46 2.15
C ILE A 224 -26.90 -20.06 1.25
N MET A 225 -26.55 -20.51 0.04
CA MET A 225 -27.50 -21.08 -0.91
C MET A 225 -28.13 -22.37 -0.37
N ASN A 226 -27.33 -23.28 0.20
CA ASN A 226 -27.84 -24.50 0.80
C ASN A 226 -28.78 -24.20 1.98
N ARG A 227 -28.47 -23.18 2.81
CA ARG A 227 -29.35 -22.77 3.92
C ARG A 227 -30.66 -22.14 3.43
N ALA A 228 -30.61 -21.34 2.37
CA ALA A 228 -31.80 -20.76 1.75
C ALA A 228 -32.73 -21.86 1.23
N GLU A 229 -32.18 -22.89 0.59
CA GLU A 229 -32.94 -24.04 0.15
C GLU A 229 -33.47 -24.87 1.34
N LEU A 230 -32.68 -25.05 2.41
CA LEU A 230 -33.11 -25.73 3.64
C LEU A 230 -34.36 -25.11 4.25
N ASN A 231 -34.43 -23.79 4.29
CA ASN A 231 -35.52 -23.06 4.93
C ASN A 231 -36.70 -22.73 4.00
N SER A 232 -36.70 -23.25 2.76
CA SER A 232 -37.82 -23.03 1.83
C SER A 232 -39.11 -23.69 2.34
N SER A 233 -40.22 -22.94 2.28
CA SER A 233 -41.55 -23.46 2.61
C SER A 233 -42.00 -24.51 1.58
N LEU A 234 -42.96 -25.36 1.96
CA LEU A 234 -43.55 -26.33 1.02
C LEU A 234 -44.13 -25.63 -0.22
N SER A 235 -44.74 -24.46 -0.04
CA SER A 235 -45.21 -23.56 -1.11
C SER A 235 -44.10 -23.20 -2.09
N ALA A 236 -42.98 -22.65 -1.58
CA ALA A 236 -41.86 -22.24 -2.41
C ALA A 236 -41.24 -23.43 -3.18
N ARG A 237 -41.23 -24.63 -2.58
CA ARG A 237 -40.75 -25.85 -3.25
C ARG A 237 -41.72 -26.34 -4.32
N PHE A 238 -43.02 -26.24 -4.11
CA PHE A 238 -44.02 -26.56 -5.14
C PHE A 238 -43.91 -25.62 -6.35
N VAL A 239 -43.82 -24.31 -6.10
CA VAL A 239 -43.60 -23.30 -7.17
C VAL A 239 -42.31 -23.59 -7.94
N LYS A 240 -41.23 -23.90 -7.24
CA LYS A 240 -39.95 -24.28 -7.87
C LYS A 240 -40.09 -25.56 -8.70
N ALA A 241 -40.80 -26.57 -8.20
CA ALA A 241 -41.02 -27.81 -8.91
C ALA A 241 -41.86 -27.61 -10.18
N LEU A 242 -42.91 -26.79 -10.13
CA LEU A 242 -43.72 -26.43 -11.29
C LEU A 242 -42.89 -25.68 -12.35
N LYS A 243 -42.11 -24.67 -11.94
CA LYS A 243 -41.24 -23.89 -12.84
C LYS A 243 -40.10 -24.69 -13.46
N ASN A 244 -39.57 -25.66 -12.74
CA ASN A 244 -38.48 -26.52 -13.20
C ASN A 244 -38.99 -27.79 -13.90
N GLU A 245 -40.30 -27.89 -14.18
CA GLU A 245 -40.94 -29.08 -14.78
C GLU A 245 -40.61 -30.39 -14.04
N ALA A 246 -40.48 -30.33 -12.71
CA ALA A 246 -40.13 -31.45 -11.84
C ALA A 246 -41.36 -32.20 -11.28
N LEU A 247 -42.55 -31.92 -11.82
CA LEU A 247 -43.77 -32.68 -11.54
C LEU A 247 -43.88 -33.83 -12.54
N SER A 248 -44.76 -34.79 -12.26
CA SER A 248 -44.95 -35.97 -13.11
C SER A 248 -46.43 -36.30 -13.25
N LEU A 249 -46.79 -37.00 -14.33
CA LEU A 249 -48.14 -37.52 -14.53
C LEU A 249 -48.14 -39.02 -14.32
N VAL A 250 -49.23 -39.51 -13.74
CA VAL A 250 -49.59 -40.93 -13.80
C VAL A 250 -50.95 -41.07 -14.45
N TYR A 251 -51.16 -42.17 -15.17
CA TYR A 251 -52.35 -42.38 -15.99
C TYR A 251 -53.19 -43.50 -15.40
N GLN A 252 -54.42 -43.18 -14.98
CA GLN A 252 -55.36 -44.16 -14.45
C GLN A 252 -56.27 -44.68 -15.57
N PRO A 253 -56.30 -46.00 -15.86
CA PRO A 253 -57.16 -46.54 -16.92
C PRO A 253 -58.66 -46.40 -16.59
N ILE A 254 -59.44 -46.07 -17.61
CA ILE A 254 -60.91 -46.02 -17.60
C ILE A 254 -61.43 -47.16 -18.45
N TYR A 255 -62.34 -47.96 -17.88
CA TYR A 255 -62.88 -49.16 -18.51
C TYR A 255 -64.32 -48.95 -18.96
N ARG A 256 -64.66 -49.45 -20.17
CA ARG A 256 -66.04 -49.57 -20.62
C ARG A 256 -66.67 -50.79 -19.96
N ILE A 257 -67.82 -50.59 -19.31
CA ILE A 257 -68.50 -51.65 -18.54
C ILE A 257 -69.01 -52.78 -19.44
N GLU A 258 -69.41 -52.48 -20.67
CA GLU A 258 -70.04 -53.42 -21.61
C GLU A 258 -69.12 -54.57 -22.03
N ASP A 259 -67.85 -54.28 -22.30
CA ASP A 259 -66.87 -55.23 -22.83
C ASP A 259 -65.60 -55.37 -21.97
N GLY A 260 -65.49 -54.58 -20.90
CA GLY A 260 -64.32 -54.57 -20.01
C GLY A 260 -63.05 -54.02 -20.66
N GLN A 261 -63.16 -53.38 -21.83
CA GLN A 261 -62.00 -52.83 -22.53
C GLN A 261 -61.63 -51.44 -21.99
N ILE A 262 -60.35 -51.11 -22.06
CA ILE A 262 -59.87 -49.76 -21.74
C ILE A 262 -60.37 -48.82 -22.84
N CYS A 263 -61.14 -47.81 -22.44
CA CYS A 263 -61.67 -46.80 -23.35
C CYS A 263 -60.98 -45.45 -23.21
N GLY A 264 -60.21 -45.23 -22.13
CA GLY A 264 -59.43 -44.02 -21.95
C GLY A 264 -58.54 -44.06 -20.71
N PHE A 265 -57.87 -42.94 -20.44
CA PHE A 265 -57.06 -42.76 -19.24
C PHE A 265 -57.35 -41.39 -18.62
N GLU A 266 -57.22 -41.29 -17.31
CA GLU A 266 -57.21 -40.02 -16.58
C GLU A 266 -55.77 -39.64 -16.21
N ALA A 267 -55.33 -38.46 -16.63
CA ALA A 267 -54.03 -37.91 -16.28
C ALA A 267 -54.09 -37.30 -14.87
N LEU A 268 -53.28 -37.82 -13.96
CA LEU A 268 -53.25 -37.41 -12.56
C LEU A 268 -51.87 -36.86 -12.20
N LEU A 269 -51.83 -35.60 -11.75
CA LEU A 269 -50.61 -34.94 -11.33
C LEU A 269 -50.01 -35.60 -10.08
N ARG A 270 -48.69 -35.74 -10.08
CA ARG A 270 -47.90 -36.27 -8.97
C ARG A 270 -46.71 -35.36 -8.71
N TRP A 271 -46.53 -35.02 -7.44
CA TRP A 271 -45.38 -34.28 -6.98
C TRP A 271 -44.54 -35.14 -6.05
N LYS A 272 -43.25 -35.24 -6.38
CA LYS A 272 -42.23 -35.81 -5.50
C LYS A 272 -41.30 -34.70 -5.04
N ASP A 273 -41.42 -34.34 -3.78
CA ASP A 273 -40.52 -33.41 -3.11
C ASP A 273 -39.17 -34.09 -2.82
N GLU A 274 -38.07 -33.39 -3.05
CA GLU A 274 -36.71 -33.94 -2.86
C GLU A 274 -36.44 -34.41 -1.43
N ARG A 275 -37.16 -33.87 -0.44
CA ARG A 275 -36.96 -34.19 0.98
C ARG A 275 -38.06 -35.05 1.58
N LEU A 276 -39.31 -34.69 1.27
CA LEU A 276 -40.49 -35.34 1.84
C LEU A 276 -40.97 -36.53 1.01
N GLY A 277 -40.42 -36.73 -0.19
CA GLY A 277 -40.84 -37.79 -1.10
C GLY A 277 -42.19 -37.46 -1.74
N ASN A 278 -43.03 -38.46 -1.94
CA ASN A 278 -44.31 -38.27 -2.62
C ASN A 278 -45.26 -37.42 -1.77
N ILE A 279 -45.70 -36.30 -2.32
CA ILE A 279 -46.69 -35.42 -1.69
C ILE A 279 -48.07 -35.75 -2.28
N SER A 280 -49.07 -35.94 -1.41
CA SER A 280 -50.45 -36.22 -1.86
C SER A 280 -51.04 -35.03 -2.63
N PRO A 281 -51.82 -35.27 -3.70
CA PRO A 281 -52.64 -34.24 -4.35
C PRO A 281 -53.49 -33.44 -3.36
N ASP A 282 -54.02 -34.07 -2.31
CA ASP A 282 -54.81 -33.40 -1.27
C ASP A 282 -54.03 -32.31 -0.51
N VAL A 283 -52.70 -32.33 -0.58
CA VAL A 283 -51.82 -31.34 0.04
C VAL A 283 -51.44 -30.25 -0.95
N PHE A 284 -51.04 -30.61 -2.16
CA PHE A 284 -50.50 -29.63 -3.12
C PHE A 284 -51.56 -28.98 -4.02
N ILE A 285 -52.73 -29.58 -4.21
CA ILE A 285 -53.83 -28.94 -4.95
C ILE A 285 -54.36 -27.72 -4.18
N PRO A 286 -54.74 -27.81 -2.88
CA PRO A 286 -55.14 -26.63 -2.11
C PRO A 286 -53.99 -25.62 -1.90
N LEU A 287 -52.74 -26.06 -2.03
CA LEU A 287 -51.58 -25.19 -2.02
C LEU A 287 -51.51 -24.37 -3.30
N SER A 288 -51.63 -25.01 -4.47
CA SER A 288 -51.69 -24.33 -5.76
C SER A 288 -52.82 -23.31 -5.81
N GLU A 289 -53.98 -23.64 -5.23
CA GLU A 289 -55.14 -22.75 -5.21
C GLU A 289 -54.92 -21.50 -4.37
N ARG A 290 -54.32 -21.65 -3.19
CA ARG A 290 -54.01 -20.52 -2.30
C ARG A 290 -52.93 -19.59 -2.87
N GLU A 291 -52.02 -20.12 -3.68
CA GLU A 291 -50.92 -19.37 -4.29
C GLU A 291 -51.28 -18.81 -5.67
N GLY A 292 -52.49 -19.08 -6.19
CA GLY A 292 -52.93 -18.59 -7.49
C GLY A 292 -52.26 -19.27 -8.68
N LEU A 293 -51.83 -20.53 -8.55
CA LEU A 293 -51.07 -21.30 -9.54
C LEU A 293 -51.92 -22.29 -10.35
N GLN A 294 -53.24 -22.20 -10.29
CA GLN A 294 -54.15 -23.15 -10.94
C GLN A 294 -53.92 -23.21 -12.45
N GLU A 295 -53.87 -22.04 -13.11
CA GLU A 295 -53.63 -21.92 -14.54
C GLU A 295 -52.28 -22.54 -14.94
N ASP A 296 -51.20 -22.22 -14.23
CA ASP A 296 -49.87 -22.77 -14.47
C ASP A 296 -49.84 -24.29 -14.33
N VAL A 297 -50.56 -24.84 -13.34
CA VAL A 297 -50.69 -26.29 -13.13
C VAL A 297 -51.50 -26.94 -14.25
N THR A 298 -52.63 -26.36 -14.63
CA THR A 298 -53.48 -26.86 -15.71
C THR A 298 -52.72 -26.87 -17.04
N LEU A 299 -52.00 -25.80 -17.36
CA LEU A 299 -51.13 -25.72 -18.54
C LEU A 299 -50.03 -26.77 -18.51
N PHE A 300 -49.37 -26.96 -17.35
CA PHE A 300 -48.36 -28.00 -17.17
C PHE A 300 -48.93 -29.39 -17.46
N VAL A 301 -50.09 -29.72 -16.88
CA VAL A 301 -50.75 -31.02 -17.06
C VAL A 301 -51.14 -31.23 -18.52
N ILE A 302 -51.76 -30.25 -19.18
CA ILE A 302 -52.18 -30.37 -20.58
C ILE A 302 -50.99 -30.59 -21.50
N ASP A 303 -49.95 -29.76 -21.37
CA ASP A 303 -48.75 -29.84 -22.22
C ASP A 303 -48.04 -31.19 -22.04
N HIS A 304 -47.84 -31.64 -20.79
CA HIS A 304 -47.20 -32.94 -20.52
C HIS A 304 -48.07 -34.11 -20.96
N ALA A 305 -49.38 -34.08 -20.68
CA ALA A 305 -50.31 -35.14 -21.08
C ALA A 305 -50.37 -35.30 -22.60
N ILE A 306 -50.39 -34.20 -23.34
CA ILE A 306 -50.33 -34.23 -24.81
C ILE A 306 -48.98 -34.81 -25.26
N ARG A 307 -47.85 -34.28 -24.76
CA ARG A 307 -46.52 -34.74 -25.16
C ARG A 307 -46.29 -36.23 -24.90
N GLU A 308 -46.74 -36.73 -23.75
CA GLU A 308 -46.53 -38.12 -23.35
C GLU A 308 -47.52 -39.10 -23.98
N PHE A 309 -48.78 -38.68 -24.19
CA PHE A 309 -49.87 -39.61 -24.46
C PHE A 309 -50.50 -39.51 -25.87
N ILE A 310 -50.21 -38.44 -26.65
CA ILE A 310 -50.90 -38.21 -27.93
C ILE A 310 -50.72 -39.35 -28.95
N HIS A 311 -49.54 -39.94 -29.04
CA HIS A 311 -49.29 -41.05 -29.97
C HIS A 311 -50.10 -42.30 -29.60
N THR A 312 -50.14 -42.63 -28.30
CA THR A 312 -50.89 -43.76 -27.76
C THR A 312 -52.40 -43.57 -27.95
N ALA A 313 -52.90 -42.35 -27.69
CA ALA A 313 -54.30 -41.98 -27.87
C ALA A 313 -54.78 -42.18 -29.31
N ILE A 314 -54.03 -41.67 -30.29
CA ILE A 314 -54.38 -41.73 -31.71
C ILE A 314 -54.33 -43.17 -32.24
N GLN A 315 -53.31 -43.94 -31.87
CA GLN A 315 -53.12 -45.30 -32.38
C GLN A 315 -54.20 -46.30 -31.92
N ASN A 316 -54.73 -46.09 -30.73
CA ASN A 316 -55.62 -47.05 -30.07
C ASN A 316 -57.06 -46.52 -29.91
N GLU A 317 -57.37 -45.37 -30.52
CA GLU A 317 -58.68 -44.71 -30.45
C GLU A 317 -59.22 -44.54 -29.01
N ILE A 318 -58.32 -44.26 -28.07
CA ILE A 318 -58.62 -44.07 -26.64
C ILE A 318 -58.58 -42.58 -26.29
N PHE A 319 -59.50 -42.15 -25.42
CA PHE A 319 -59.56 -40.77 -24.96
C PHE A 319 -58.65 -40.52 -23.74
N LEU A 320 -58.21 -39.29 -23.58
CA LEU A 320 -57.47 -38.83 -22.41
C LEU A 320 -58.30 -37.78 -21.66
N SER A 321 -58.52 -38.01 -20.37
CA SER A 321 -59.22 -37.11 -19.47
C SER A 321 -58.20 -36.29 -18.67
N VAL A 322 -58.40 -34.98 -18.61
CA VAL A 322 -57.62 -34.04 -17.80
C VAL A 322 -58.58 -33.26 -16.91
N ASN A 323 -58.28 -33.19 -15.62
CA ASN A 323 -59.04 -32.38 -14.68
C ASN A 323 -58.63 -30.92 -14.80
N ILE A 324 -59.63 -30.03 -14.96
CA ILE A 324 -59.45 -28.58 -15.07
C ILE A 324 -60.23 -27.93 -13.92
N ASN A 325 -59.67 -26.89 -13.31
CA ASN A 325 -60.35 -26.19 -12.22
C ASN A 325 -61.48 -25.30 -12.81
N PRO A 326 -62.67 -25.22 -12.19
CA PRO A 326 -63.75 -24.36 -12.67
C PRO A 326 -63.43 -22.86 -12.77
N SER A 327 -62.30 -22.43 -12.19
CA SER A 327 -61.83 -21.04 -12.20
C SER A 327 -60.79 -20.71 -13.29
N ASP A 328 -60.38 -21.71 -14.09
CA ASP A 328 -59.42 -21.60 -15.20
C ASP A 328 -60.04 -21.09 -16.50
#